data_AF-A0A015IIZ9-F1
#
_entry.id   AF-A0A015IIZ9-F1
#
_cell.length_a   1.000
_cell.length_b   1.000
_cell.length_c   1.000
_cell.angle_alpha   90.00
_cell.angle_beta   90.00
_cell.angle_gamma   90.00
#
_symmetry.space_group_name_H-M   'P 1'
#
loop_
_entity.id
_entity.type
_entity.pdbx_description
1 polymer ?
#
loop_
_entity_poly.entity_id
_entity_poly.type
_entity_poly.pdbx_seq_one_letter_code
_entity_poly.pdbx_strand_id
1 'polypeptide(L)' 'MSVNSLSTSNPKEQEQKFLNDHETQVLYELRGILNAIESINRTILDAIQLTSSGGRLYEAQQRSNTGLDDFKKLISK' A
#
# COMPACT_ATOMS: atom_id res chain seq x y z
N MET A 1 10.10 -51.43 2.55
CA MET A 1 10.50 -50.27 1.73
C MET A 1 9.48 -49.18 1.99
N SER A 2 9.90 -48.03 2.53
CA SER A 2 9.01 -46.93 2.85
C SER A 2 8.69 -46.16 1.58
N VAL A 3 7.43 -46.13 1.17
CA VAL A 3 6.98 -45.29 0.06
C VAL A 3 7.04 -43.84 0.52
N ASN A 4 8.01 -43.08 -0.01
CA ASN A 4 8.01 -41.63 0.09
C ASN A 4 6.72 -41.14 -0.56
N SER A 5 5.75 -40.68 0.23
CA SER A 5 4.56 -39.99 -0.28
C SER A 5 5.01 -38.64 -0.83
N LEU A 6 5.41 -38.61 -2.09
CA LEU A 6 5.61 -37.37 -2.84
C LEU A 6 4.24 -36.71 -2.96
N SER A 7 3.91 -35.84 -2.01
CA SER A 7 2.68 -35.05 -2.06
C SER A 7 2.82 -34.05 -3.20
N THR A 8 2.38 -34.46 -4.39
CA THR A 8 2.29 -33.58 -5.56
C THR A 8 1.14 -32.62 -5.29
N SER A 9 1.46 -31.38 -4.91
CA SER A 9 0.49 -30.31 -4.77
C SER A 9 -0.34 -30.21 -6.07
N ASN A 10 -1.65 -30.06 -5.95
CA ASN A 10 -2.53 -29.98 -7.11
C ASN A 10 -2.12 -28.76 -7.97
N PRO A 11 -1.98 -28.86 -9.30
CA PRO A 11 -1.60 -27.73 -10.15
C PRO A 11 -2.46 -26.48 -9.93
N LYS A 12 -3.75 -26.66 -9.60
CA LYS A 12 -4.66 -25.55 -9.25
C LYS A 12 -4.30 -24.85 -7.94
N GLU A 13 -3.83 -25.61 -6.94
CA GLU A 13 -3.37 -25.03 -5.66
C GLU A 13 -2.06 -24.27 -5.83
N GLN A 14 -1.18 -24.73 -6.73
CA GLN A 14 0.06 -24.03 -7.07
C GLN A 14 -0.21 -22.72 -7.81
N GLU A 15 -1.14 -22.71 -8.77
CA GLU A 15 -1.57 -21.51 -9.48
C GLU A 15 -2.23 -20.50 -8.53
N GLN A 16 -3.13 -20.95 -7.66
CA GLN A 16 -3.77 -20.09 -6.66
C GLN A 16 -2.74 -19.48 -5.70
N LYS A 17 -1.76 -20.27 -5.24
CA LYS A 17 -0.68 -19.78 -4.39
C LYS A 17 0.18 -18.75 -5.10
N PHE A 18 0.53 -18.99 -6.37
CA PHE A 18 1.29 -18.02 -7.17
C PHE A 18 0.53 -16.70 -7.33
N LEU A 19 -0.76 -16.75 -7.63
CA LEU A 19 -1.59 -15.55 -7.75
C LEU A 19 -1.68 -14.78 -6.43
N ASN A 20 -1.86 -15.48 -5.30
CA ASN A 20 -1.89 -14.85 -3.97
C ASN A 20 -0.54 -14.23 -3.60
N ASP A 21 0.57 -14.92 -3.88
CA ASP A 21 1.92 -14.43 -3.63
C ASP A 21 2.19 -13.16 -4.47
N HIS A 22 1.74 -13.16 -5.74
CA HIS A 22 1.84 -12.01 -6.63
C HIS A 22 0.97 -10.84 -6.19
N GLU A 23 -0.30 -11.08 -5.83
CA GLU A 23 -1.20 -10.06 -5.29
C GLU A 23 -0.62 -9.43 -4.01
N THR A 24 -0.08 -10.26 -3.12
CA THR A 24 0.59 -9.80 -1.90
C THR A 24 1.76 -8.87 -2.24
N GLN A 25 2.59 -9.23 -3.21
CA GLN A 25 3.71 -8.39 -3.65
C GLN A 25 3.21 -7.04 -4.18
N VAL A 26 2.20 -7.04 -5.06
CA VAL A 26 1.61 -5.81 -5.60
C VAL A 26 1.08 -4.91 -4.47
N LEU A 27 0.39 -5.48 -3.49
CA LEU A 27 -0.10 -4.74 -2.32
C LEU A 27 1.04 -4.14 -1.48
N TYR A 28 2.14 -4.87 -1.30
CA TYR A 28 3.33 -4.35 -0.61
C TYR A 28 3.95 -3.17 -1.37
N GLU A 29 4.09 -3.27 -2.69
CA GLU A 29 4.62 -2.19 -3.52
C GLU A 29 3.72 -0.94 -3.47
N LEU A 30 2.39 -1.12 -3.59
CA LEU A 30 1.42 -0.04 -3.45
C LEU A 30 1.52 0.64 -2.08
N ARG A 31 1.65 -0.14 -1.00
CA ARG A 31 1.84 0.41 0.36
C ARG A 31 3.13 1.22 0.47
N GLY A 32 4.21 0.78 -0.17
CA GLY A 32 5.46 1.53 -0.26
C GLY A 32 5.29 2.89 -0.95
N ILE A 33 4.60 2.92 -2.09
CA ILE A 33 4.30 4.14 -2.84
C ILE A 33 3.48 5.12 -2.00
N LEU A 34 2.45 4.65 -1.29
CA LEU A 34 1.65 5.50 -0.40
C LEU A 34 2.47 6.13 0.72
N ASN A 35 3.35 5.34 1.35
CA ASN A 35 4.21 5.85 2.42
C ASN A 35 5.12 6.97 1.90
N ALA A 36 5.62 6.85 0.66
CA ALA A 36 6.40 7.89 0.02
C ALA A 36 5.56 9.16 -0.24
N ILE A 37 4.32 9.01 -0.74
CA ILE A 37 3.39 10.13 -0.94
C ILE A 37 3.07 10.82 0.40
N GLU A 38 2.82 10.06 1.47
CA GLU A 38 2.57 10.62 2.81
C GLU A 38 3.76 11.43 3.31
N SER A 39 4.98 10.94 3.10
CA SER A 39 6.23 11.63 3.47
C SER A 39 6.43 12.94 2.69
N ILE A 40 6.18 12.92 1.37
CA ILE A 40 6.25 14.11 0.52
C ILE A 40 5.23 15.15 0.98
N ASN A 41 3.99 14.72 1.24
CA ASN A 41 2.94 15.59 1.76
C ASN A 41 3.37 16.25 3.07
N ARG A 42 3.90 15.48 4.04
CA ARG A 42 4.42 16.05 5.30
C ARG A 42 5.53 17.08 5.08
N THR A 43 6.49 16.78 4.21
CA THR A 43 7.59 17.70 3.89
C THR A 43 7.10 19.01 3.29
N ILE A 44 6.12 18.95 2.39
CA ILE A 44 5.49 20.13 1.79
C ILE A 44 4.80 20.96 2.88
N LEU A 45 4.16 20.35 3.86
CA LEU A 45 3.48 21.05 4.95
C LEU A 45 4.44 21.78 5.88
N ASP A 46 5.52 21.12 6.28
CA ASP A 46 6.53 21.73 7.15
C ASP A 46 7.12 22.98 6.46
N ALA A 47 7.38 22.90 5.15
CA ALA A 47 7.83 24.04 4.35
C ALA A 47 6.76 25.14 4.21
N ILE A 48 5.47 24.77 4.12
CA ILE A 48 4.36 25.71 4.00
C ILE A 48 4.08 26.43 5.31
N GLN A 49 4.13 25.75 6.47
CA GLN A 49 3.95 26.42 7.77
C GLN A 49 5.01 27.50 8.02
N LEU A 50 6.18 27.35 7.40
CA LEU A 50 7.24 28.36 7.41
C LEU A 50 6.98 29.54 6.46
N THR A 51 5.96 29.51 5.59
CA THR A 51 5.64 30.56 4.61
C THR A 51 4.18 31.03 4.70
N SER A 52 3.90 32.33 4.56
CA SER A 52 2.60 32.96 4.86
C SER A 52 1.40 32.57 3.98
N SER A 53 1.53 31.56 3.12
CA SER A 53 0.53 31.10 2.13
C SER A 53 -0.28 29.86 2.58
N GLY A 54 -0.15 29.46 3.85
CA GLY A 54 -0.52 28.11 4.31
C GLY A 54 -1.99 27.70 4.32
N GLY A 55 -2.95 28.63 4.28
CA GLY A 55 -4.38 28.30 4.39
C GLY A 55 -4.93 27.45 3.25
N ARG A 56 -4.69 27.83 1.98
CA ARG A 56 -5.25 27.11 0.81
C ARG A 56 -4.61 25.74 0.58
N LEU A 57 -3.36 25.58 0.99
CA LEU A 57 -2.64 24.31 0.85
C LEU A 57 -2.94 23.35 2.00
N TYR A 58 -3.17 23.85 3.22
CA TYR A 58 -3.71 23.05 4.32
C TYR A 58 -5.05 22.39 3.96
N GLU A 59 -5.93 23.09 3.26
CA GLU A 59 -7.18 22.52 2.76
C GLU A 59 -6.97 21.43 1.68
N ALA A 60 -6.02 21.65 0.75
CA ALA A 60 -5.68 20.64 -0.26
C ALA A 60 -5.08 19.37 0.38
N GLN A 61 -4.31 19.54 1.46
CA GLN A 61 -3.75 18.46 2.25
C GLN A 61 -4.82 17.67 3.01
N GLN A 62 -5.78 18.33 3.66
CA GLN A 62 -6.88 17.63 4.33
C GLN A 62 -7.61 16.69 3.34
N ARG A 63 -7.85 17.15 2.11
CA ARG A 63 -8.42 16.31 1.05
C ARG A 63 -7.50 15.13 0.66
N SER A 64 -6.18 15.35 0.58
CA SER A 64 -5.23 14.29 0.28
C SER A 64 -5.13 13.24 1.40
N ASN A 65 -5.18 13.67 2.67
CA ASN A 65 -5.14 12.77 3.83
C ASN A 65 -6.40 11.90 3.90
N THR A 66 -7.58 12.49 3.66
CA THR A 66 -8.83 11.71 3.57
C THR A 66 -8.75 10.65 2.47
N GLY A 67 -8.25 11.02 1.28
CA GLY A 67 -8.07 10.05 0.19
C GLY A 67 -7.10 8.91 0.53
N LEU A 68 -6.03 9.22 1.28
CA LEU A 68 -5.08 8.22 1.76
C LEU A 68 -5.72 7.27 2.78
N ASP A 69 -6.50 7.79 3.72
CA ASP A 69 -7.19 6.97 4.73
C ASP A 69 -8.22 6.03 4.10
N ASP A 70 -8.97 6.50 3.10
CA ASP A 70 -9.93 5.67 2.38
C ASP A 70 -9.25 4.57 1.57
N PHE A 71 -8.09 4.88 0.96
CA PHE A 71 -7.28 3.85 0.32
C PHE A 71 -6.73 2.83 1.32
N LYS A 72 -6.21 3.27 2.47
CA LYS A 72 -5.72 2.38 3.55
C LYS A 72 -6.83 1.42 4.01
N LYS A 73 -8.06 1.90 4.18
CA LYS A 73 -9.22 1.05 4.50
C LYS A 73 -9.54 0.04 3.39
N LEU A 74 -9.37 0.42 2.13
CA LEU A 74 -9.64 -0.45 0.98
C LEU A 74 -8.67 -1.64 0.92
N ILE A 75 -7.37 -1.40 1.17
CA ILE A 75 -6.32 -2.43 1.11
C ILE A 75 -6.14 -3.24 2.40
N SER A 76 -6.78 -2.84 3.51
CA SER A 76 -6.69 -3.53 4.81
C SER A 76 -7.86 -4.49 5.07
N LYS A 77 -8.68 -4.79 4.06
CA LYS A 77 -9.69 -5.85 4.11
C LYS A 77 -9.06 -7.21 3.83
#